data_AF-A0A6C0B519-F1
#
_entry.id   AF-A0A6C0B519-F1
#
_cell.length_a   1.000
_cell.length_b   1.000
_cell.length_c   1.000
_cell.angle_alpha   90.00
_cell.angle_beta   90.00
_cell.angle_gamma   90.00
#
_symmetry.space_group_name_H-M   'P 1'
#
loop_
_entity.id
_entity.type
_entity.pdbx_description
1 polymer ?
#
loop_
_entity_poly.entity_id
_entity_poly.type
_entity_poly.pdbx_seq_one_letter_code
_entity_poly.pdbx_strand_id
1 'polypeptide(L)'
;MSDLNSLPLSALKKMAKGRKIKQYYILSKARLVELLGMPELPSRYRIEKMTIIELREVAKTRDLRGFWGLNKEQLTRMLFPEEDNTVENTASHQHEKNDGKAGKHENPENQDTDKVRVELVENAGEKGLDNM
;
A
#
# COMPACT_ATOMS: atom_id res chain seq x y z
N MET A 1 23.87 0.35 9.01
CA MET A 1 22.58 1.07 8.89
C MET A 1 22.56 1.70 7.51
N SER A 2 21.64 1.28 6.63
CA SER A 2 21.51 1.90 5.31
C SER A 2 21.14 3.37 5.48
N ASP A 3 21.86 4.28 4.80
CA ASP A 3 21.54 5.70 4.86
C ASP A 3 20.25 5.96 4.06
N LEU A 4 19.12 5.98 4.77
CA LEU A 4 17.80 6.19 4.19
C LEU A 4 17.69 7.53 3.47
N ASN A 5 18.53 8.51 3.83
CA ASN A 5 18.52 9.83 3.21
C ASN A 5 19.05 9.80 1.76
N SER A 6 19.98 8.90 1.46
CA SER A 6 20.56 8.74 0.12
C SER A 6 19.62 8.05 -0.86
N LEU A 7 18.56 7.39 -0.37
CA LEU A 7 17.65 6.64 -1.22
C LEU A 7 16.68 7.56 -2.00
N PRO A 8 16.33 7.19 -3.25
CA PRO A 8 15.32 7.92 -4.01
C PRO A 8 13.93 7.73 -3.39
N LEU A 9 13.05 8.71 -3.61
CA LEU A 9 11.66 8.69 -3.09
C LEU A 9 10.91 7.41 -3.51
N SER A 10 11.15 6.92 -4.72
CA SER A 10 10.57 5.66 -5.22
C SER A 10 10.97 4.45 -4.38
N ALA A 11 12.24 4.35 -3.98
CA ALA A 11 12.73 3.28 -3.10
C ALA A 11 12.13 3.41 -1.69
N LEU A 12 12.06 4.63 -1.14
CA LEU A 12 11.43 4.90 0.15
C LEU A 12 9.94 4.50 0.15
N LYS A 13 9.20 4.80 -0.91
CA LYS A 13 7.80 4.37 -1.08
C LYS A 13 7.66 2.85 -1.15
N LYS A 14 8.56 2.15 -1.86
CA LYS A 14 8.58 0.67 -1.92
C LYS A 14 8.81 0.06 -0.54
N MET A 15 9.77 0.58 0.23
CA MET A 15 10.02 0.12 1.60
C MET A 15 8.83 0.40 2.53
N ALA A 16 8.21 1.58 2.42
CA ALA A 16 7.02 1.93 3.19
C ALA A 16 5.84 1.01 2.89
N LYS A 17 5.66 0.62 1.62
CA LYS A 17 4.68 -0.40 1.22
C LYS A 17 4.97 -1.75 1.89
N GLY A 18 6.24 -2.18 1.92
CA GLY A 18 6.66 -3.42 2.59
C GLY A 18 6.36 -3.43 4.09
N ARG A 19 6.57 -2.29 4.77
CA ARG A 19 6.16 -2.09 6.17
C ARG A 19 4.66 -1.81 6.36
N LYS A 20 3.86 -1.91 5.28
CA LYS A 20 2.41 -1.67 5.27
C LYS A 20 2.03 -0.28 5.81
N ILE A 21 2.83 0.76 5.60
CA ILE A 21 2.51 2.13 6.03
C ILE A 21 1.36 2.64 5.15
N LYS A 22 0.23 3.03 5.76
CA LYS A 22 -0.92 3.56 5.00
C LYS A 22 -0.59 4.94 4.43
N GLN A 23 -1.18 5.29 3.29
CA GLN A 23 -1.02 6.60 2.63
C GLN A 23 0.44 6.99 2.31
N TYR A 24 1.36 6.02 2.22
CA TYR A 24 2.78 6.28 1.96
C TYR A 24 3.05 7.08 0.67
N TYR A 25 2.12 7.07 -0.30
CA TYR A 25 2.25 7.75 -1.58
C TYR A 25 2.11 9.27 -1.48
N ILE A 26 1.40 9.79 -0.46
CA ILE A 26 1.25 11.23 -0.19
C ILE A 26 2.30 11.76 0.80
N LEU A 27 3.07 10.89 1.48
CA LEU A 27 4.06 11.31 2.46
C LEU A 27 5.31 11.91 1.77
N SER A 28 5.87 12.95 2.41
CA SER A 28 7.13 13.57 1.99
C SER A 28 8.32 12.65 2.20
N LYS A 29 9.43 12.91 1.49
CA LYS A 29 10.68 12.15 1.64
C LYS A 29 11.15 12.13 3.09
N ALA A 30 11.17 13.30 3.75
CA ALA A 30 11.58 13.43 5.15
C ALA A 30 10.72 12.55 6.07
N ARG A 31 9.38 12.57 5.89
CA ARG A 31 8.49 11.77 6.72
C ARG A 31 8.65 10.28 6.49
N LEU A 32 8.89 9.86 5.24
CA LEU A 32 9.18 8.46 4.93
C LEU A 32 10.49 8.00 5.56
N VAL A 33 11.56 8.80 5.50
CA VAL A 33 12.84 8.48 6.14
C VAL A 33 12.66 8.30 7.65
N GLU A 34 11.97 9.23 8.30
CA GLU A 34 11.69 9.17 9.73
C GLU A 34 10.95 7.87 10.10
N LEU A 35 9.84 7.57 9.42
CA LEU A 35 9.04 6.37 9.69
C LEU A 35 9.77 5.06 9.39
N LEU A 36 10.64 5.05 8.38
CA LEU A 36 11.44 3.88 8.02
C LEU A 36 12.65 3.69 8.93
N GLY A 37 13.15 4.76 9.54
CA GLY A 37 14.23 4.73 10.52
C GLY A 37 13.78 4.22 11.90
N MET A 38 12.49 4.32 12.22
CA MET A 38 11.95 3.82 13.49
C MET A 38 11.93 2.27 13.53
N PRO A 39 12.27 1.64 14.66
CA PRO A 39 12.19 0.19 14.81
C PRO A 39 10.74 -0.31 14.79
N GLU A 40 9.84 0.42 15.42
CA GLU A 40 8.39 0.18 15.40
C GLU A 40 7.65 1.37 14.81
N LEU A 41 6.56 1.11 14.08
CA LEU A 41 5.71 2.18 13.55
C LEU A 41 4.94 2.88 14.68
N PRO A 42 4.76 4.21 14.57
CA PRO A 42 3.92 4.95 15.51
C PRO A 42 2.52 4.33 15.66
N SER A 43 1.99 4.40 16.89
CA SER A 43 0.73 3.78 17.30
C SER A 43 -0.42 4.08 16.35
N ARG A 44 -0.53 5.30 15.82
CA ARG A 44 -1.52 5.68 14.79
C ARG A 44 -1.64 4.70 13.63
N TYR A 45 -0.52 4.24 13.06
CA TYR A 45 -0.51 3.33 11.91
C TYR A 45 -0.90 1.90 12.30
N ARG A 46 -0.74 1.55 13.57
CA ARG A 46 -1.21 0.28 14.13
C ARG A 46 -2.70 0.34 14.40
N ILE A 47 -3.17 1.42 15.04
CA ILE A 47 -4.58 1.67 15.39
C ILE A 47 -5.45 1.72 14.13
N GLU A 48 -5.03 2.42 13.08
CA GLU A 48 -5.78 2.49 11.81
C GLU A 48 -6.08 1.11 11.21
N LYS A 49 -5.14 0.16 11.40
CA LYS A 49 -5.26 -1.21 10.90
C LYS A 49 -6.09 -2.11 11.80
N MET A 50 -6.31 -1.72 13.06
CA MET A 50 -7.12 -2.53 13.97
C MET A 50 -8.52 -2.69 13.42
N THR A 51 -8.99 -3.93 13.43
CA THR A 51 -10.36 -4.30 13.14
C THR A 51 -11.26 -3.94 14.32
N ILE A 52 -12.58 -3.92 14.08
CA ILE A 52 -13.55 -3.75 15.17
C ILE A 52 -13.40 -4.83 16.25
N ILE A 53 -12.96 -6.04 15.88
CA ILE A 53 -12.75 -7.15 16.80
C ILE A 53 -11.56 -6.85 17.72
N GLU A 54 -10.41 -6.49 17.16
CA GLU A 54 -9.21 -6.13 17.93
C GLU A 54 -9.47 -4.92 18.82
N LEU A 55 -10.19 -3.90 18.35
CA LEU A 55 -10.58 -2.76 19.18
C LEU A 55 -11.48 -3.18 20.35
N ARG A 56 -12.40 -4.11 20.13
CA ARG A 56 -13.25 -4.66 21.21
C ARG A 56 -12.44 -5.48 22.20
N GLU A 57 -11.42 -6.22 21.75
CA GLU A 57 -10.50 -6.91 22.64
C GLU A 57 -9.71 -5.92 23.50
N VAL A 58 -9.19 -4.85 22.90
CA VAL A 58 -8.52 -3.77 23.66
C VAL A 58 -9.48 -3.14 24.67
N ALA A 59 -10.74 -2.91 24.30
CA ALA A 59 -11.76 -2.40 25.22
C ALA A 59 -12.03 -3.35 26.38
N LYS A 60 -12.08 -4.68 26.13
CA LYS A 60 -12.20 -5.70 27.18
C LYS A 60 -10.99 -5.72 28.10
N THR A 61 -9.78 -5.68 27.55
CA THR A 61 -8.54 -5.65 28.34
C THR A 61 -8.45 -4.41 29.23
N ARG A 62 -9.12 -3.32 28.85
CA ARG A 62 -9.20 -2.07 29.63
C ARG A 62 -10.45 -1.98 30.52
N ASP A 63 -11.21 -3.06 30.67
CA ASP A 63 -12.43 -3.14 31.48
C ASP A 63 -13.49 -2.06 31.14
N LEU A 64 -13.56 -1.66 29.87
CA LEU A 64 -14.55 -0.68 29.41
C LEU A 64 -15.91 -1.35 29.21
N ARG A 65 -16.98 -0.64 29.56
CA ARG A 65 -18.38 -1.08 29.35
C ARG A 65 -19.03 -0.26 28.25
N GLY A 66 -20.09 -0.80 27.64
CA GLY A 66 -20.90 -0.08 26.64
C GLY A 66 -20.29 -0.01 25.23
N PHE A 67 -19.17 -0.69 24.95
CA PHE A 67 -18.51 -0.63 23.64
C PHE A 67 -19.19 -1.47 22.54
N TRP A 68 -20.13 -2.35 22.89
CA TRP A 68 -20.74 -3.29 21.93
C TRP A 68 -21.55 -2.60 20.82
N GLY A 69 -22.18 -1.47 21.14
CA GLY A 69 -22.95 -0.66 20.18
C GLY A 69 -22.12 0.38 19.42
N LEU A 70 -20.82 0.50 19.72
CA LEU A 70 -19.96 1.50 19.08
C LEU A 70 -19.46 0.98 17.73
N ASN A 71 -19.43 1.88 16.74
CA ASN A 71 -18.76 1.64 15.47
C ASN A 71 -17.23 1.76 15.64
N LYS A 72 -16.47 1.40 14.60
CA LYS A 72 -14.99 1.40 14.64
C LYS A 72 -14.43 2.77 15.02
N GLU A 73 -14.96 3.84 14.43
CA GLU A 73 -14.50 5.21 14.66
C GLU A 73 -14.73 5.61 16.10
N GLN A 74 -15.98 5.49 16.59
CA GLN A 74 -16.36 5.78 17.96
C GLN A 74 -15.52 4.99 18.97
N LEU A 75 -15.30 3.70 18.71
CA LEU A 75 -14.49 2.85 19.58
C LEU A 75 -13.02 3.26 19.56
N THR A 76 -12.50 3.65 18.40
CA THR A 76 -11.12 4.17 18.26
C THR A 76 -10.95 5.47 19.04
N ARG A 77 -11.89 6.42 18.91
CA ARG A 77 -11.89 7.69 19.65
C ARG A 77 -11.92 7.49 21.15
N MET A 78 -12.73 6.54 21.61
CA MET A 78 -12.84 6.20 23.03
C MET A 78 -11.55 5.56 23.56
N LEU A 79 -10.88 4.72 22.77
CA LEU A 79 -9.67 4.00 23.19
C LEU A 79 -8.38 4.81 23.00
N PHE A 80 -8.35 5.72 22.03
CA PHE A 80 -7.14 6.44 21.63
C PHE A 80 -7.45 7.92 21.36
N PRO A 81 -7.83 8.71 22.39
CA PRO A 81 -8.27 10.09 22.22
C PRO A 81 -7.17 11.06 21.74
N GLU A 82 -5.90 10.78 22.02
CA GLU A 82 -4.79 11.67 21.62
C GLU A 82 -4.48 11.63 20.11
N GLU A 83 -4.82 10.53 19.44
CA GLU A 83 -4.50 10.30 18.02
C GLU A 83 -5.58 10.84 17.06
N ASP A 84 -6.74 11.28 17.60
CA ASP A 84 -7.87 11.82 16.81
C ASP A 84 -7.63 13.28 16.36
N ASN A 85 -6.76 14.02 17.07
CA ASN A 85 -6.46 15.44 16.76
C ASN A 85 -5.66 15.64 15.46
N THR A 86 -5.29 14.57 14.74
CA THR A 86 -4.60 14.64 13.44
C THR A 86 -5.35 13.95 12.29
N VAL A 87 -6.58 13.50 12.52
CA VAL A 87 -7.38 12.81 11.49
C VAL A 87 -8.24 13.82 10.70
N GLU A 88 -7.61 14.86 10.15
CA GLU A 88 -8.13 15.49 8.94
C GLU A 88 -7.65 14.66 7.74
N ASN A 89 -8.56 13.90 7.12
CA ASN A 89 -8.41 13.06 5.91
C ASN A 89 -8.45 11.54 6.10
N THR A 90 -9.59 11.04 6.58
CA THR A 90 -10.21 9.91 5.88
C THR A 90 -11.64 10.30 5.55
N ALA A 91 -11.94 10.37 4.26
CA ALA A 91 -13.28 10.61 3.74
C ALA A 91 -14.30 9.80 4.54
N SER A 92 -15.34 10.49 5.01
CA SER A 92 -16.59 9.88 5.46
C SER A 92 -17.05 8.91 4.38
N HIS A 93 -16.75 7.62 4.54
CA HIS A 93 -17.48 6.59 3.82
C HIS A 93 -18.84 6.51 4.51
N GLN A 94 -19.73 7.43 4.13
CA GLN A 94 -21.15 7.24 4.36
C GLN A 94 -21.51 5.87 3.79
N HIS A 95 -22.17 5.10 4.64
CA HIS A 95 -22.59 3.75 4.40
C HIS A 95 -23.64 3.73 3.28
N GLU A 96 -23.18 3.74 2.03
CA GLU A 96 -24.02 3.51 0.87
C GLU A 96 -24.18 1.99 0.68
N LYS A 97 -25.44 1.58 0.62
CA LYS A 97 -25.88 0.19 0.61
C LYS A 97 -25.27 -0.54 -0.59
N ASN A 98 -24.70 -1.70 -0.33
CA ASN A 98 -24.09 -2.57 -1.32
C ASN A 98 -25.20 -3.34 -2.05
N ASP A 99 -25.70 -2.79 -3.14
CA ASP A 99 -26.47 -3.56 -4.14
C ASP A 99 -25.48 -4.13 -5.16
N GLY A 100 -25.43 -5.46 -5.19
CA GLY A 100 -24.41 -6.22 -5.90
C GLY A 100 -24.37 -5.95 -7.40
N LYS A 101 -23.17 -5.62 -7.90
CA LYS A 101 -22.75 -5.98 -9.25
C LYS A 101 -21.24 -6.16 -9.27
N ALA A 102 -20.81 -7.42 -9.33
CA ALA A 102 -19.42 -7.78 -9.61
C ALA A 102 -19.05 -7.29 -11.01
N GLY A 103 -18.48 -6.09 -11.08
CA GLY A 103 -17.80 -5.59 -12.28
C GLY A 103 -16.54 -6.41 -12.49
N LYS A 104 -16.53 -7.19 -13.58
CA LYS A 104 -15.33 -7.89 -14.05
C LYS A 104 -14.23 -6.84 -14.29
N HIS A 105 -13.14 -6.93 -13.54
CA HIS A 105 -11.92 -6.21 -13.85
C HIS A 105 -11.28 -6.90 -15.05
N GLU A 106 -11.33 -6.26 -16.22
CA GLU A 106 -10.47 -6.64 -17.34
C GLU A 106 -9.02 -6.30 -16.96
N ASN A 107 -8.18 -7.32 -16.92
CA ASN A 107 -6.75 -7.21 -16.67
C ASN A 107 -6.08 -6.63 -17.93
N PRO A 108 -5.40 -5.46 -17.89
CA PRO A 108 -4.63 -5.01 -19.03
C PRO A 108 -3.23 -5.63 -18.94
N GLU A 109 -3.11 -6.91 -19.30
CA GLU A 109 -1.84 -7.59 -19.44
C GLU A 109 -1.69 -8.14 -20.86
N ASN A 110 -1.21 -7.27 -21.75
CA ASN A 110 -0.46 -7.63 -22.94
C ASN A 110 0.29 -6.37 -23.40
N GLN A 111 1.38 -6.05 -22.71
CA GLN A 111 2.42 -5.20 -23.28
C GLN A 111 3.31 -6.08 -24.14
N ASP A 112 2.98 -6.15 -25.43
CA ASP A 112 3.86 -6.65 -26.48
C ASP A 112 5.17 -5.84 -26.45
N THR A 113 6.21 -6.44 -25.89
CA THR A 113 7.55 -5.87 -25.80
C THR A 113 8.56 -6.89 -26.29
N ASP A 114 8.46 -7.30 -27.56
CA ASP A 114 9.59 -7.99 -28.19
C ASP A 114 9.54 -7.98 -29.72
N LYS A 115 10.09 -6.91 -30.33
CA LYS A 115 10.89 -6.99 -31.58
C LYS A 115 11.37 -5.60 -32.01
N VAL A 116 12.43 -5.13 -31.36
CA VAL A 116 13.39 -4.23 -32.01
C VAL A 116 14.69 -5.00 -32.12
N ARG A 117 14.86 -5.77 -33.19
CA ARG A 117 16.17 -6.30 -33.56
C ARG A 117 16.51 -5.80 -34.96
N VAL A 118 17.30 -4.73 -34.95
CA VAL A 118 18.02 -4.18 -36.09
C VAL A 118 19.36 -4.92 -36.16
N GLU A 119 19.52 -5.82 -37.13
CA GLU A 119 20.82 -6.33 -37.63
C GLU A 119 20.56 -6.62 -39.12
N LEU A 120 20.89 -5.73 -40.07
CA LEU A 120 22.22 -5.39 -40.60
C LEU A 120 23.02 -6.62 -41.08
N VAL A 121 23.40 -6.54 -42.37
CA VAL A 121 24.39 -7.35 -43.12
C VAL A 121 23.83 -8.55 -43.89
N GLU A 122 23.32 -8.28 -45.09
CA GLU A 122 23.45 -9.22 -46.22
C GLU A 122 24.75 -8.88 -46.96
N ASN A 123 25.79 -9.66 -46.73
CA ASN A 123 26.96 -9.71 -47.59
C ASN A 123 27.46 -11.16 -47.70
N ALA A 124 27.46 -11.63 -48.95
CA ALA A 124 28.38 -12.60 -49.55
C ALA A 124 28.26 -14.11 -49.21
N GLY A 125 28.32 -14.90 -50.29
CA GLY A 125 28.89 -16.25 -50.31
C GLY A 125 27.86 -17.37 -50.45
N GLU A 126 27.48 -17.74 -51.68
CA GLU A 126 28.10 -18.81 -52.48
C GLU A 126 27.72 -20.26 -52.06
N LYS A 127 27.07 -20.93 -53.03
CA LYS A 127 27.25 -22.31 -53.52
C LYS A 127 26.47 -23.50 -52.91
N GLY A 128 26.03 -24.35 -53.85
CA GLY A 128 25.44 -25.69 -53.69
C GLY A 128 24.01 -25.72 -54.21
N LEU A 129 23.73 -25.79 -55.52
CA LEU A 129 23.85 -26.95 -56.43
C LEU A 129 23.37 -28.29 -55.84
N ASP A 130 22.43 -28.88 -56.59
CA ASP A 130 22.13 -30.30 -56.82
C ASP A 130 20.93 -30.98 -56.12
N ASN A 131 20.04 -31.43 -57.02
CA ASN A 131 19.18 -32.63 -57.04
C ASN A 131 18.04 -32.71 -56.00
N MET A 132 16.79 -33.02 -56.37
CA MET A 132 16.28 -33.95 -57.39
C MET A 132 14.84 -33.62 -57.76
#